data_AF-A0A958KDP4-F1
#
_entry.id   AF-A0A958KDP4-F1
#
_cell.length_a   1.000
_cell.length_b   1.000
_cell.length_c   1.000
_cell.angle_alpha   90.00
_cell.angle_beta   90.00
_cell.angle_gamma   90.00
#
_symmetry.space_group_name_H-M   'P 1'
#
loop_
_entity.id
_entity.type
_entity.pdbx_description
1 polymer ?
#
loop_
_entity_poly.entity_id
_entity_poly.type
_entity_poly.pdbx_seq_one_letter_code
_entity_poly.pdbx_strand_id
1 'polypeptide(L)'
;MNTTSHHNPLRIWIAASIAVISTACSQAIVPSHQIQKVAPLSADGVGYIVSNADEGDIALVLITYPEAKVRFISAQHDTYELFNVAREEIKSLLPDSTVQKNRFFKPTTINDHKDPKSVYSLLSTQLLSSETGLPDINNCKESNKTPIISVDTSATLADLSSGTLELGETLHISTAASAPHSDIAGALRSAWVVLPPEDSEQQDSILVGSDLHYKPDSYGLYIFAAIVQDQAGVCNDFAIPLVVTGNDPYLQTAPSLPSTPEWSLFTHLPLIQAEASWKLGQGEGTIIAIIDSGVNYNHEAINSNVHVNTLEISGNGIDDDNNGVVDDIVGYDFANGDNWPFDDQGHGSHVAALAASPLFGTAREAKIMSLKALSPLGGDIASIVGAIYYAVDNGASVINMSFGAYDELIDPDMQKAMDYAMSRDVLLVAAAGNGHPEFGYGLDTDTRPNYPSAMANENILAVAATTKKDRLTFYSNYGQKTVDLGAPGGAGGDELIYSAYYKNAKGILYKGMAGTSMASPIVAGVAAQVRSANPKLSALEVKQILMETGKPAPGLETTTVSGRRLDALAAMKKATSWTSKLWTAL
;
A
#
# COMPACT_ATOMS: atom_id res chain seq x y z
N MET A 1 1.84 54.48 16.19
CA MET A 1 2.69 54.86 15.04
C MET A 1 3.86 53.91 15.01
N ASN A 2 4.00 53.13 13.92
CA ASN A 2 5.21 52.48 13.33
C ASN A 2 6.23 51.79 14.28
N THR A 3 6.78 50.60 14.05
CA THR A 3 6.97 49.73 12.87
C THR A 3 7.69 48.44 13.35
N THR A 4 7.43 47.31 12.67
CA THR A 4 8.34 46.20 12.22
C THR A 4 9.83 46.22 12.64
N SER A 5 10.64 45.15 12.68
CA SER A 5 10.58 43.69 12.50
C SER A 5 12.04 43.17 12.61
N HIS A 6 12.21 41.83 12.72
CA HIS A 6 13.32 40.98 12.25
C HIS A 6 14.74 40.96 12.90
N HIS A 7 15.09 39.73 13.27
CA HIS A 7 16.32 38.93 13.02
C HIS A 7 17.69 39.28 13.62
N ASN A 8 18.22 38.21 14.26
CA ASN A 8 19.59 37.76 14.57
C ASN A 8 20.78 38.56 13.98
N PRO A 9 21.93 38.60 14.69
CA PRO A 9 23.04 37.77 14.18
C PRO A 9 24.09 37.24 15.20
N LEU A 10 24.82 36.20 14.73
CA LEU A 10 26.25 35.92 14.93
C LEU A 10 26.76 35.45 16.32
N ARG A 11 26.99 34.11 16.42
CA ARG A 11 27.91 33.48 17.38
C ARG A 11 29.35 33.60 16.86
N ILE A 12 30.22 34.19 17.68
CA ILE A 12 31.66 34.30 17.47
C ILE A 12 32.40 33.22 18.28
N TRP A 13 33.43 32.68 17.61
CA TRP A 13 34.50 31.77 18.03
C TRP A 13 35.19 32.12 19.36
N ILE A 14 35.49 31.09 20.18
CA ILE A 14 36.79 30.93 20.85
C ILE A 14 37.16 29.45 20.85
N ALA A 15 38.30 29.13 20.25
CA ALA A 15 38.95 27.84 20.27
C ALA A 15 40.20 27.85 21.18
N ALA A 16 40.56 26.64 21.64
CA ALA A 16 41.87 26.14 22.06
C ALA A 16 42.26 26.17 23.55
N SER A 17 42.13 25.00 24.20
CA SER A 17 43.22 24.19 24.83
C SER A 17 42.57 22.95 25.47
N ILE A 18 42.34 21.82 24.77
CA ILE A 18 43.23 20.75 24.28
C ILE A 18 43.34 19.54 25.24
N ALA A 19 42.94 18.40 24.65
CA ALA A 19 43.41 17.02 24.81
C ALA A 19 42.74 16.09 25.84
N VAL A 20 42.36 14.93 25.26
CA VAL A 20 41.84 13.67 25.80
C VAL A 20 40.30 13.59 25.77
N ILE A 21 39.82 12.70 24.88
CA ILE A 21 38.43 12.36 24.51
C ILE A 21 37.85 13.24 23.38
N SER A 22 38.36 13.11 22.15
CA SER A 22 37.64 13.55 20.95
C SER A 22 38.07 12.76 19.71
N THR A 23 37.47 11.58 19.48
CA THR A 23 37.35 10.93 18.16
C THR A 23 36.24 9.87 18.18
N ALA A 24 35.01 10.22 18.60
CA ALA A 24 33.86 9.30 18.50
C ALA A 24 32.46 9.94 18.38
N CYS A 25 32.33 11.27 18.29
CA CYS A 25 31.04 11.93 18.00
C CYS A 25 31.21 12.90 16.82
N SER A 26 31.62 12.38 15.68
CA SER A 26 31.06 12.86 14.41
C SER A 26 29.75 12.11 14.23
N GLN A 27 28.68 12.80 13.88
CA GLN A 27 27.38 12.25 13.45
C GLN A 27 27.59 10.86 12.84
N ALA A 28 27.15 9.82 13.55
CA ALA A 28 27.22 8.47 13.04
C ALA A 28 26.10 8.36 12.01
N ILE A 29 26.39 8.82 10.79
CA ILE A 29 25.52 8.66 9.65
C ILE A 29 25.32 7.15 9.49
N VAL A 30 24.08 6.69 9.60
CA VAL A 30 23.71 5.32 9.24
C VAL A 30 24.29 5.08 7.84
N PRO A 31 25.22 4.13 7.67
CA PRO A 31 25.82 3.94 6.36
C PRO A 31 24.72 3.63 5.34
N SER A 32 24.67 4.36 4.22
CA SER A 32 23.62 4.22 3.20
C SER A 32 23.46 2.81 2.64
N HIS A 33 24.46 1.94 2.82
CA HIS A 33 24.41 0.53 2.43
C HIS A 33 23.74 -0.40 3.46
N GLN A 34 23.49 0.07 4.69
CA GLN A 34 22.76 -0.66 5.74
C GLN A 34 21.27 -0.28 5.82
N ILE A 35 20.88 0.81 5.14
CA ILE A 35 19.48 1.12 4.86
C ILE A 35 19.08 0.28 3.65
N GLN A 36 18.16 -0.66 3.85
CA GLN A 36 17.72 -1.53 2.76
C GLN A 36 16.38 -1.06 2.19
N LYS A 37 16.34 -0.93 0.86
CA LYS A 37 15.11 -0.82 0.05
C LYS A 37 14.41 -2.17 -0.04
N VAL A 38 13.97 -2.72 1.09
CA VAL A 38 13.42 -4.09 1.09
C VAL A 38 12.10 -4.15 1.81
N ALA A 39 11.09 -4.59 1.06
CA ALA A 39 9.81 -5.00 1.58
C ALA A 39 9.93 -6.37 2.29
N PRO A 40 9.31 -6.54 3.46
CA PRO A 40 9.09 -7.87 4.01
C PRO A 40 8.15 -8.67 3.10
N LEU A 41 8.60 -9.84 2.62
CA LEU A 41 7.80 -10.73 1.76
C LEU A 41 6.85 -11.66 2.55
N SER A 42 7.01 -11.70 3.88
CA SER A 42 6.25 -12.56 4.78
C SER A 42 6.31 -12.05 6.22
N ALA A 43 5.54 -12.68 7.10
CA ALA A 43 5.57 -12.41 8.53
C ALA A 43 6.93 -12.68 9.21
N ASP A 44 7.81 -13.46 8.58
CA ASP A 44 9.16 -13.71 9.10
C ASP A 44 10.17 -12.67 8.60
N GLY A 45 9.79 -11.87 7.60
CA GLY A 45 10.64 -10.80 7.04
C GLY A 45 10.47 -9.45 7.73
N VAL A 46 9.46 -9.28 8.60
CA VAL A 46 9.24 -8.03 9.34
C VAL A 46 10.11 -7.96 10.61
N GLY A 47 10.57 -6.76 10.94
CA GLY A 47 11.43 -6.48 12.07
C GLY A 47 10.68 -5.99 13.31
N TYR A 48 11.34 -5.11 14.05
CA TYR A 48 10.79 -4.40 15.19
C TYR A 48 10.71 -2.91 14.87
N ILE A 49 9.53 -2.32 15.06
CA ILE A 49 9.36 -0.87 15.05
C ILE A 49 10.05 -0.33 16.31
N VAL A 50 10.93 0.64 16.10
CA VAL A 50 11.61 1.37 17.15
C VAL A 50 11.19 2.83 17.06
N SER A 51 10.46 3.30 18.08
CA SER A 51 9.88 4.65 18.15
C SER A 51 10.53 5.47 19.27
N ASN A 52 10.73 6.77 19.06
CA ASN A 52 11.48 7.66 19.96
C ASN A 52 12.96 7.25 20.13
N ALA A 53 13.58 6.77 19.05
CA ALA A 53 15.02 6.52 19.01
C ALA A 53 15.64 7.46 17.98
N ASP A 54 16.63 8.26 18.38
CA ASP A 54 17.27 9.18 17.44
C ASP A 54 18.27 8.45 16.52
N GLU A 55 18.83 9.15 15.55
CA GLU A 55 19.84 8.56 14.64
C GLU A 55 21.06 8.00 15.37
N GLY A 56 21.43 8.58 16.53
CA GLY A 56 22.53 8.12 17.36
C GLY A 56 22.22 6.79 18.05
N ASP A 57 20.98 6.62 18.52
CA ASP A 57 20.47 5.36 19.07
C ASP A 57 20.49 4.25 18.01
N ILE A 58 20.02 4.54 16.79
CA ILE A 58 20.06 3.59 15.67
C ILE A 58 21.50 3.25 15.28
N ALA A 59 22.38 4.25 15.21
CA ALA A 59 23.79 4.02 14.92
C ALA A 59 24.46 3.14 15.99
N LEU A 60 24.11 3.29 17.26
CA LEU A 60 24.62 2.44 18.34
C LEU A 60 24.23 0.96 18.13
N VAL A 61 22.98 0.71 17.71
CA VAL A 61 22.54 -0.66 17.39
C VAL A 61 23.37 -1.23 16.24
N LEU A 62 23.53 -0.49 15.14
CA LEU A 62 24.26 -0.95 13.96
C LEU A 62 25.76 -1.17 14.22
N ILE A 63 26.37 -0.36 15.09
CA ILE A 63 27.77 -0.55 15.52
C ILE A 63 27.92 -1.82 16.38
N THR A 64 26.95 -2.09 17.24
CA THR A 64 26.98 -3.24 18.17
C THR A 64 26.63 -4.55 17.46
N TYR A 65 25.68 -4.49 16.51
CA TYR A 65 25.12 -5.60 15.76
C TYR A 65 25.25 -5.30 14.25
N PRO A 66 26.42 -5.55 13.62
CA PRO A 66 26.68 -5.17 12.23
C PRO A 66 25.79 -5.87 11.18
N GLU A 67 25.15 -6.99 11.56
CA GLU A 67 24.18 -7.72 10.77
C GLU A 67 22.77 -7.10 10.80
N ALA A 68 22.50 -6.25 11.80
CA ALA A 68 21.26 -5.51 11.90
C ALA A 68 21.11 -4.58 10.70
N LYS A 69 19.87 -4.42 10.26
CA LYS A 69 19.50 -3.53 9.16
C LYS A 69 18.40 -2.61 9.61
N VAL A 70 18.32 -1.45 8.96
CA VAL A 70 17.29 -0.45 9.27
C VAL A 70 16.48 -0.10 8.04
N ARG A 71 15.16 0.05 8.22
CA ARG A 71 14.26 0.66 7.26
C ARG A 71 13.75 1.98 7.85
N PHE A 72 13.76 3.02 7.03
CA PHE A 72 13.25 4.33 7.39
C PHE A 72 11.71 4.29 7.46
N ILE A 73 11.13 4.81 8.54
CA ILE A 73 9.68 4.97 8.69
C ILE A 73 9.32 6.45 8.79
N SER A 74 9.94 7.19 9.72
CA SER A 74 9.86 8.65 9.75
C SER A 74 10.93 9.26 10.66
N ALA A 75 11.82 10.08 10.09
CA ALA A 75 12.83 10.82 10.87
C ALA A 75 12.21 11.89 11.76
N GLN A 76 11.17 12.59 11.28
CA GLN A 76 10.52 13.67 12.05
C GLN A 76 9.81 13.14 13.31
N HIS A 77 9.52 11.84 13.35
CA HIS A 77 8.87 11.15 14.47
C HIS A 77 9.80 10.11 15.12
N ASP A 78 11.11 10.17 14.87
CA ASP A 78 12.13 9.28 15.45
C ASP A 78 11.71 7.79 15.40
N THR A 79 11.18 7.37 14.24
CA THR A 79 10.60 6.04 14.04
C THR A 79 11.34 5.31 12.92
N TYR A 80 11.79 4.10 13.24
CA TYR A 80 12.58 3.22 12.37
C TYR A 80 12.09 1.78 12.51
N GLU A 81 12.46 0.92 11.57
CA GLU A 81 12.32 -0.52 11.74
C GLU A 81 13.69 -1.19 11.71
N LEU A 82 13.95 -2.07 12.67
CA LEU A 82 15.16 -2.89 12.74
C LEU A 82 14.87 -4.36 12.46
N PHE A 83 15.67 -4.97 11.60
CA PHE A 83 15.58 -6.39 11.24
C PHE A 83 16.95 -7.06 11.25
N ASN A 84 16.97 -8.39 11.21
CA ASN A 84 18.17 -9.24 11.44
C ASN A 84 18.83 -9.08 12.82
N VAL A 85 18.11 -8.55 13.80
CA VAL A 85 18.56 -8.42 15.19
C VAL A 85 17.46 -8.92 16.12
N ALA A 86 17.83 -9.65 17.17
CA ALA A 86 16.87 -10.18 18.11
C ALA A 86 16.31 -9.06 18.99
N ARG A 87 15.05 -9.21 19.43
CA ARG A 87 14.43 -8.22 20.31
C ARG A 87 15.26 -7.93 21.56
N GLU A 88 15.78 -8.97 22.22
CA GLU A 88 16.56 -8.83 23.45
C GLU A 88 17.89 -8.11 23.23
N GLU A 89 18.44 -8.17 22.02
CA GLU A 89 19.64 -7.42 21.62
C GLU A 89 19.33 -5.93 21.47
N ILE A 90 18.23 -5.57 20.79
CA ILE A 90 17.76 -4.18 20.72
C ILE A 90 17.50 -3.64 22.13
N LYS A 91 16.82 -4.41 22.98
CA LYS A 91 16.49 -4.02 24.36
C LYS A 91 17.69 -3.90 25.29
N SER A 92 18.83 -4.46 24.92
CA SER A 92 20.07 -4.27 25.66
C SER A 92 20.67 -2.87 25.46
N LEU A 93 20.26 -2.19 24.38
CA LEU A 93 20.73 -0.85 24.00
C LEU A 93 19.64 0.21 24.17
N LEU A 94 18.38 -0.12 23.90
CA LEU A 94 17.24 0.81 23.90
C LEU A 94 16.17 0.41 24.94
N PRO A 95 15.39 1.37 25.47
CA PRO A 95 14.31 1.07 26.41
C PRO A 95 13.24 0.15 25.82
N ASP A 96 12.69 -0.78 26.60
CA ASP A 96 11.64 -1.71 26.11
C ASP A 96 10.40 -0.99 25.54
N SER A 97 10.07 0.18 26.10
CA SER A 97 8.93 0.99 25.66
C SER A 97 9.06 1.55 24.24
N THR A 98 10.27 1.52 23.65
CA THR A 98 10.49 1.97 22.27
C THR A 98 10.37 0.86 21.25
N VAL A 99 10.34 -0.42 21.67
CA VAL A 99 10.49 -1.57 20.75
C VAL A 99 9.21 -2.40 20.66
N GLN A 100 8.54 -2.30 19.51
CA GLN A 100 7.30 -3.01 19.18
C GLN A 100 7.54 -4.00 18.04
N LYS A 101 6.91 -5.18 18.09
CA LYS A 101 7.03 -6.16 17.01
C LYS A 101 6.20 -5.70 15.80
N ASN A 102 6.84 -5.50 14.65
CA ASN A 102 6.12 -5.24 13.41
C ASN A 102 5.34 -6.51 12.99
N ARG A 103 4.21 -6.33 12.29
CA ARG A 103 3.37 -7.43 11.83
C ARG A 103 3.06 -7.25 10.36
N PHE A 104 3.18 -8.36 9.65
CA PHE A 104 2.75 -8.47 8.26
C PHE A 104 1.31 -8.95 8.21
N PHE A 105 0.53 -8.41 7.28
CA PHE A 105 -0.82 -8.89 6.99
C PHE A 105 -1.02 -9.01 5.48
N LYS A 106 -1.83 -9.99 5.09
CA LYS A 106 -2.26 -10.15 3.70
C LYS A 106 -3.54 -9.34 3.48
N PRO A 107 -3.67 -8.61 2.35
CA PRO A 107 -4.92 -8.03 1.94
C PRO A 107 -5.93 -9.14 1.72
N THR A 108 -7.19 -8.89 2.08
CA THR A 108 -8.30 -9.83 1.92
C THR A 108 -8.61 -10.20 0.46
N THR A 109 -7.93 -9.59 -0.51
CA THR A 109 -8.17 -9.72 -1.95
C THR A 109 -7.08 -10.48 -2.72
N ILE A 110 -6.04 -11.01 -2.07
CA ILE A 110 -5.10 -11.89 -2.78
C ILE A 110 -5.87 -13.17 -3.17
N ASN A 111 -6.06 -13.39 -4.48
CA ASN A 111 -6.68 -14.59 -5.01
C ASN A 111 -5.98 -15.84 -4.45
N ASP A 112 -6.75 -16.75 -3.85
CA ASP A 112 -6.25 -18.01 -3.27
C ASP A 112 -5.40 -18.83 -4.25
N HIS A 113 -5.61 -18.69 -5.57
CA HIS A 113 -4.81 -19.33 -6.62
C HIS A 113 -3.33 -18.91 -6.66
N LYS A 114 -2.97 -17.84 -5.94
CA LYS A 114 -1.61 -17.34 -5.77
C LYS A 114 -1.04 -17.63 -4.38
N ASP A 115 -1.73 -18.44 -3.56
CA ASP A 115 -1.13 -19.04 -2.37
C ASP A 115 -0.12 -20.11 -2.83
N PRO A 116 1.13 -20.11 -2.35
CA PRO A 116 2.05 -21.22 -2.57
C PRO A 116 1.39 -22.61 -2.44
N LYS A 117 0.46 -22.80 -1.48
CA LYS A 117 -0.29 -24.06 -1.32
C LYS A 117 -1.20 -24.39 -2.49
N SER A 118 -1.85 -23.41 -3.11
CA SER A 118 -2.67 -23.64 -4.31
C SER A 118 -1.78 -23.93 -5.52
N VAL A 119 -0.61 -23.30 -5.61
CA VAL A 119 0.40 -23.58 -6.64
C VAL A 119 0.92 -25.01 -6.49
N TYR A 120 1.22 -25.45 -5.26
CA TYR A 120 1.51 -26.85 -4.96
C TYR A 120 0.34 -27.78 -5.30
N SER A 121 -0.92 -27.37 -5.05
CA SER A 121 -2.10 -28.14 -5.48
C SER A 121 -2.20 -28.23 -7.01
N LEU A 122 -1.85 -27.18 -7.73
CA LEU A 122 -1.87 -27.11 -9.19
C LEU A 122 -0.79 -28.00 -9.79
N LEU A 123 0.44 -27.91 -9.25
CA LEU A 123 1.55 -28.79 -9.57
C LEU A 123 1.23 -30.26 -9.25
N SER A 124 0.69 -30.55 -8.06
CA SER A 124 0.33 -31.92 -7.67
C SER A 124 -0.82 -32.48 -8.51
N THR A 125 -1.81 -31.67 -8.90
CA THR A 125 -2.88 -32.10 -9.81
C THR A 125 -2.31 -32.42 -11.20
N GLN A 126 -1.42 -31.59 -11.72
CA GLN A 126 -0.72 -31.84 -13.00
C GLN A 126 0.22 -33.07 -12.91
N LEU A 127 0.88 -33.29 -11.77
CA LEU A 127 1.70 -34.47 -11.48
C LEU A 127 0.89 -35.77 -11.38
N LEU A 128 -0.37 -35.70 -10.93
CA LEU A 128 -1.22 -36.87 -10.65
C LEU A 128 -2.16 -37.23 -11.82
N SER A 129 -2.40 -36.32 -12.77
CA SER A 129 -3.12 -36.66 -14.00
C SER A 129 -2.20 -37.43 -14.95
N SER A 130 -2.40 -38.74 -15.05
CA SER A 130 -1.62 -39.68 -15.86
C SER A 130 -1.61 -39.43 -17.38
N GLU A 131 -2.23 -38.34 -17.86
CA GLU A 131 -2.34 -38.00 -19.28
C GLU A 131 -1.45 -36.84 -19.73
N THR A 132 -0.88 -36.05 -18.80
CA THR A 132 0.07 -34.97 -19.12
C THR A 132 1.24 -34.98 -18.13
N GLY A 133 2.15 -35.95 -18.27
CA GLY A 133 3.41 -35.91 -17.50
C GLY A 133 4.16 -34.61 -17.78
N LEU A 134 4.69 -33.95 -16.75
CA LEU A 134 5.61 -32.82 -16.92
C LEU A 134 6.74 -33.27 -17.86
N PRO A 135 7.06 -32.51 -18.92
CA PRO A 135 8.07 -32.96 -19.86
C PRO A 135 9.41 -33.13 -19.13
N ASP A 136 10.10 -34.22 -19.43
CA ASP A 136 11.38 -34.64 -18.83
C ASP A 136 11.37 -35.08 -17.35
N ILE A 137 10.26 -34.95 -16.60
CA ILE A 137 10.13 -35.46 -15.23
C ILE A 137 9.45 -36.83 -15.22
N ASN A 138 10.14 -37.85 -14.69
CA ASN A 138 9.56 -39.18 -14.46
C ASN A 138 8.85 -39.26 -13.10
N ASN A 139 8.21 -40.40 -12.80
CA ASN A 139 7.63 -40.67 -11.48
C ASN A 139 8.62 -40.39 -10.34
N CYS A 140 8.21 -39.49 -9.45
CA CYS A 140 9.00 -39.06 -8.29
C CYS A 140 9.10 -40.15 -7.23
N LYS A 141 10.30 -40.33 -6.67
CA LYS A 141 10.57 -41.20 -5.53
C LYS A 141 10.74 -40.36 -4.27
N GLU A 142 10.23 -40.87 -3.15
CA GLU A 142 10.47 -40.29 -1.84
C GLU A 142 11.91 -40.55 -1.36
N SER A 143 12.53 -39.55 -0.74
CA SER A 143 13.86 -39.63 -0.15
C SER A 143 14.05 -38.53 0.90
N ASN A 144 14.81 -38.83 1.95
CA ASN A 144 15.22 -37.84 2.95
C ASN A 144 16.37 -36.93 2.48
N LYS A 145 16.87 -37.17 1.26
CA LYS A 145 17.90 -36.37 0.59
C LYS A 145 17.32 -35.88 -0.72
N THR A 146 17.01 -34.59 -0.80
CA THR A 146 16.37 -33.95 -1.95
C THR A 146 17.36 -33.05 -2.70
N PRO A 147 17.20 -32.90 -4.03
CA PRO A 147 17.99 -31.93 -4.80
C PRO A 147 17.78 -30.49 -4.30
N ILE A 148 18.86 -29.69 -4.29
CA ILE A 148 18.82 -28.26 -3.91
C ILE A 148 18.79 -27.41 -5.19
N ILE A 149 18.09 -26.29 -5.17
CA ILE A 149 18.11 -25.29 -6.25
C ILE A 149 18.94 -24.09 -5.82
N SER A 150 19.81 -23.64 -6.72
CA SER A 150 20.54 -22.38 -6.59
C SER A 150 19.96 -21.35 -7.55
N VAL A 151 19.36 -20.29 -7.03
CA VAL A 151 18.88 -19.21 -7.90
C VAL A 151 20.06 -18.31 -8.24
N ASP A 152 20.48 -18.27 -9.51
CA ASP A 152 21.48 -17.35 -10.04
C ASP A 152 20.84 -16.38 -11.03
N THR A 153 20.49 -15.20 -10.55
CA THR A 153 19.98 -14.13 -11.41
C THR A 153 21.12 -13.28 -11.93
N SER A 154 21.26 -13.23 -13.25
CA SER A 154 22.05 -12.20 -13.92
C SER A 154 21.34 -10.83 -14.00
N ALA A 155 20.24 -10.64 -13.26
CA ALA A 155 19.73 -9.31 -12.93
C ALA A 155 20.79 -8.61 -12.06
N THR A 156 20.90 -7.29 -12.12
CA THR A 156 21.81 -6.56 -11.23
C THR A 156 21.60 -7.04 -9.78
N LEU A 157 22.69 -7.48 -9.15
CA LEU A 157 22.81 -8.40 -8.01
C LEU A 157 22.10 -8.03 -6.67
N ALA A 158 21.10 -7.15 -6.65
CA ALA A 158 20.47 -6.64 -5.42
C ALA A 158 19.03 -7.16 -5.13
N ASP A 159 18.22 -7.47 -6.15
CA ASP A 159 16.74 -7.47 -5.97
C ASP A 159 16.05 -8.82 -5.69
N LEU A 160 16.75 -9.95 -5.73
CA LEU A 160 16.14 -11.20 -5.27
C LEU A 160 16.00 -11.28 -3.75
N SER A 161 16.90 -10.64 -3.00
CA SER A 161 16.79 -10.58 -1.54
C SER A 161 15.58 -9.75 -1.09
N SER A 162 15.13 -8.83 -1.94
CA SER A 162 13.91 -8.04 -1.76
C SER A 162 12.67 -8.68 -2.37
N GLY A 163 12.81 -9.75 -3.15
CA GLY A 163 11.70 -10.40 -3.84
C GLY A 163 11.05 -9.54 -4.93
N THR A 164 11.79 -8.58 -5.46
CA THR A 164 11.33 -7.67 -6.51
C THR A 164 12.10 -7.86 -7.82
N LEU A 165 11.52 -7.43 -8.93
CA LEU A 165 12.14 -7.44 -10.26
C LEU A 165 11.62 -6.23 -11.05
N GLU A 166 12.48 -5.50 -11.74
CA GLU A 166 12.02 -4.37 -12.57
C GLU A 166 11.43 -4.87 -13.89
N LEU A 167 10.31 -4.26 -14.32
CA LEU A 167 9.71 -4.60 -15.59
C LEU A 167 10.68 -4.33 -16.75
N GLY A 168 10.88 -5.34 -17.59
CA GLY A 168 11.79 -5.29 -18.73
C GLY A 168 13.12 -6.00 -18.49
N GLU A 169 13.46 -6.31 -17.24
CA GLU A 169 14.56 -7.20 -16.90
C GLU A 169 14.26 -8.66 -17.29
N THR A 170 15.31 -9.44 -17.51
CA THR A 170 15.20 -10.88 -17.78
C THR A 170 15.66 -11.65 -16.55
N LEU A 171 14.72 -12.38 -15.97
CA LEU A 171 14.99 -13.31 -14.90
C LEU A 171 15.71 -14.53 -15.47
N HIS A 172 16.87 -14.85 -14.90
CA HIS A 172 17.55 -16.12 -15.13
C HIS A 172 17.48 -16.93 -13.84
N ILE A 173 16.97 -18.16 -13.89
CA ILE A 173 17.00 -19.08 -12.76
C ILE A 173 17.56 -20.41 -13.23
N SER A 174 18.65 -20.85 -12.62
CA SER A 174 19.23 -22.16 -12.88
C SER A 174 18.88 -23.14 -11.77
N THR A 175 18.85 -24.42 -12.09
CA THR A 175 18.81 -25.50 -11.11
C THR A 175 20.18 -26.16 -11.09
N ALA A 176 21.10 -25.67 -10.26
CA ALA A 176 22.40 -26.32 -10.12
C ALA A 176 22.36 -27.38 -9.02
N ALA A 177 23.03 -28.51 -9.26
CA ALA A 177 23.40 -29.43 -8.20
C ALA A 177 24.58 -28.82 -7.42
N SER A 178 24.40 -28.44 -6.15
CA SER A 178 25.56 -28.16 -5.27
C SER A 178 25.45 -28.91 -3.94
N ALA A 179 26.53 -29.60 -3.57
CA ALA A 179 26.66 -30.58 -2.48
C ALA A 179 27.34 -29.98 -1.21
N PRO A 180 27.23 -30.60 0.00
CA PRO A 180 28.19 -31.64 0.40
C PRO A 180 27.62 -32.76 1.32
N HIS A 181 26.36 -33.22 1.14
CA HIS A 181 25.83 -34.35 1.93
C HIS A 181 25.35 -35.59 1.14
N SER A 182 25.59 -35.68 -0.17
CA SER A 182 25.29 -36.91 -0.90
C SER A 182 26.00 -37.06 -2.22
N ASP A 183 26.38 -38.30 -2.50
CA ASP A 183 26.99 -38.85 -3.72
C ASP A 183 26.13 -38.74 -4.99
N ILE A 184 25.34 -37.67 -5.15
CA ILE A 184 24.45 -37.48 -6.30
C ILE A 184 25.15 -36.54 -7.29
N ALA A 185 26.15 -37.07 -7.98
CA ALA A 185 26.77 -36.39 -9.12
C ALA A 185 25.94 -36.66 -10.38
N GLY A 186 25.27 -35.65 -10.94
CA GLY A 186 24.51 -35.80 -12.18
C GLY A 186 23.74 -34.54 -12.60
N ALA A 187 23.41 -34.44 -13.88
CA ALA A 187 22.52 -33.40 -14.41
C ALA A 187 21.11 -33.57 -13.84
N LEU A 188 20.53 -32.47 -13.33
CA LEU A 188 19.14 -32.42 -12.87
C LEU A 188 18.20 -32.28 -14.06
N ARG A 189 17.01 -32.87 -13.95
CA ARG A 189 15.89 -32.58 -14.84
C ARG A 189 14.96 -31.63 -14.12
N SER A 190 14.44 -30.65 -14.85
CA SER A 190 13.65 -29.58 -14.24
C SER A 190 12.49 -29.19 -15.14
N ALA A 191 11.33 -29.06 -14.52
CA ALA A 191 10.15 -28.47 -15.13
C ALA A 191 9.75 -27.25 -14.30
N TRP A 192 9.59 -26.13 -14.98
CA TRP A 192 9.21 -24.85 -14.42
C TRP A 192 7.76 -24.55 -14.77
N VAL A 193 7.02 -23.99 -13.82
CA VAL A 193 5.69 -23.44 -14.00
C VAL A 193 5.75 -21.98 -13.58
N VAL A 194 5.42 -21.09 -14.50
CA VAL A 194 5.32 -19.65 -14.22
C VAL A 194 3.85 -19.29 -14.16
N LEU A 195 3.43 -18.75 -13.02
CA LEU A 195 2.08 -18.24 -12.77
C LEU A 195 2.13 -16.71 -12.70
N PRO A 196 1.73 -16.02 -13.76
CA PRO A 196 1.87 -14.58 -13.86
C PRO A 196 0.64 -13.82 -13.32
N PRO A 197 0.67 -12.49 -13.27
CA PRO A 197 -0.50 -11.64 -13.12
C PRO A 197 -1.61 -11.98 -14.12
N GLU A 198 -2.88 -11.84 -13.72
CA GLU A 198 -4.03 -12.12 -14.59
C GLU A 198 -3.96 -11.32 -15.91
N ASP A 199 -3.41 -10.11 -15.83
CA ASP A 199 -3.31 -9.18 -16.96
C ASP A 199 -2.05 -9.38 -17.82
N SER A 200 -1.22 -10.40 -17.51
CA SER A 200 -0.11 -10.86 -18.35
C SER A 200 -0.60 -11.43 -19.69
N GLU A 201 0.14 -11.21 -20.77
CA GLU A 201 -0.12 -11.90 -22.06
C GLU A 201 0.53 -13.29 -22.08
N GLN A 202 1.61 -13.45 -21.32
CA GLN A 202 2.19 -14.74 -21.00
C GLN A 202 1.31 -15.39 -19.95
N GLN A 203 0.33 -16.22 -20.32
CA GLN A 203 -0.48 -16.99 -19.35
C GLN A 203 0.32 -18.21 -18.84
N ASP A 204 -0.20 -18.92 -17.83
CA ASP A 204 0.46 -20.06 -17.16
C ASP A 204 1.28 -20.92 -18.12
N SER A 205 2.60 -20.93 -17.92
CA SER A 205 3.55 -21.52 -18.86
C SER A 205 4.35 -22.62 -18.20
N ILE A 206 4.32 -23.81 -18.81
CA ILE A 206 5.20 -24.93 -18.44
C ILE A 206 6.44 -24.86 -19.33
N LEU A 207 7.60 -24.70 -18.71
CA LEU A 207 8.90 -24.60 -19.36
C LEU A 207 9.78 -25.76 -18.91
N VAL A 208 10.66 -26.23 -19.79
CA VAL A 208 11.46 -27.44 -19.58
C VAL A 208 12.93 -27.10 -19.72
N GLY A 209 13.73 -27.54 -18.76
CA GLY A 209 15.17 -27.29 -18.74
C GLY A 209 15.67 -26.86 -17.37
N SER A 210 16.97 -27.05 -17.15
CA SER A 210 17.67 -26.64 -15.94
C SER A 210 17.76 -25.13 -15.78
N ASP A 211 17.65 -24.38 -16.88
CA ASP A 211 17.83 -22.94 -16.92
C ASP A 211 16.58 -22.27 -17.47
N LEU A 212 15.97 -21.43 -16.65
CA LEU A 212 14.81 -20.61 -16.98
C LEU A 212 15.28 -19.21 -17.33
N HIS A 213 15.02 -18.78 -18.56
CA HIS A 213 15.11 -17.37 -18.96
C HIS A 213 13.70 -16.84 -19.18
N TYR A 214 13.25 -15.95 -18.31
CA TYR A 214 11.90 -15.41 -18.34
C TYR A 214 11.92 -13.89 -18.28
N LYS A 215 11.19 -13.25 -19.19
CA LYS A 215 11.05 -11.79 -19.22
C LYS A 215 9.60 -11.43 -18.93
N PRO A 216 9.28 -10.90 -17.73
CA PRO A 216 7.95 -10.41 -17.42
C PRO A 216 7.49 -9.35 -18.43
N ASP A 217 6.18 -9.34 -18.70
CA ASP A 217 5.50 -8.40 -19.59
C ASP A 217 4.55 -7.44 -18.88
N SER A 218 4.28 -7.67 -17.59
CA SER A 218 3.34 -6.89 -16.77
C SER A 218 3.88 -6.68 -15.37
N TYR A 219 3.39 -5.66 -14.66
CA TYR A 219 3.64 -5.51 -13.24
C TYR A 219 2.80 -6.51 -12.42
N GLY A 220 3.22 -6.76 -11.18
CA GLY A 220 2.49 -7.55 -10.19
C GLY A 220 3.19 -8.84 -9.80
N LEU A 221 2.46 -9.70 -9.06
CA LEU A 221 3.01 -10.93 -8.52
C LEU A 221 3.09 -12.04 -9.57
N TYR A 222 4.32 -12.47 -9.84
CA TYR A 222 4.66 -13.72 -10.53
C TYR A 222 5.04 -14.78 -9.50
N ILE A 223 4.62 -16.02 -9.72
CA ILE A 223 5.08 -17.18 -8.95
C ILE A 223 5.82 -18.11 -9.90
N PHE A 224 7.10 -18.30 -9.62
CA PHE A 224 7.97 -19.23 -10.33
C PHE A 224 8.07 -20.50 -9.51
N ALA A 225 7.42 -21.56 -9.95
CA ALA A 225 7.48 -22.85 -9.30
C ALA A 225 8.27 -23.84 -10.14
N ALA A 226 8.98 -24.77 -9.51
CA ALA A 226 9.67 -25.82 -10.23
C ALA A 226 9.66 -27.14 -9.48
N ILE A 227 9.76 -28.21 -10.27
CA ILE A 227 10.05 -29.56 -9.80
C ILE A 227 11.39 -29.95 -10.40
N VAL A 228 12.30 -30.36 -9.53
CA VAL A 228 13.63 -30.86 -9.90
C VAL A 228 13.73 -32.34 -9.58
N GLN A 229 14.26 -33.12 -10.51
CA GLN A 229 14.45 -34.56 -10.36
C GLN A 229 15.92 -34.93 -10.60
N ASP A 230 16.49 -35.71 -9.68
CA ASP A 230 17.83 -36.27 -9.85
C ASP A 230 17.84 -37.54 -10.72
N GLN A 231 19.03 -38.06 -11.02
CA GLN A 231 19.19 -39.31 -11.78
C GLN A 231 18.60 -40.54 -11.09
N ALA A 232 18.44 -40.52 -9.76
CA ALA A 232 17.83 -41.61 -9.01
C ALA A 232 16.29 -41.56 -9.07
N GLY A 233 15.70 -40.48 -9.58
CA GLY A 233 14.27 -40.24 -9.65
C GLY A 233 13.70 -39.56 -8.41
N VAL A 234 14.54 -39.07 -7.49
CA VAL A 234 14.10 -38.29 -6.32
C VAL A 234 13.76 -36.88 -6.77
N CYS A 235 12.61 -36.38 -6.31
CA CYS A 235 12.15 -35.03 -6.64
C CYS A 235 12.26 -34.07 -5.45
N ASN A 236 12.39 -32.79 -5.77
CA ASN A 236 12.13 -31.68 -4.86
C ASN A 236 11.30 -30.63 -5.60
N ASP A 237 10.48 -29.89 -4.87
CA ASP A 237 9.61 -28.86 -5.42
C ASP A 237 9.64 -27.58 -4.58
N PHE A 238 9.53 -26.44 -5.25
CA PHE A 238 9.62 -25.12 -4.62
C PHE A 238 8.86 -24.07 -5.44
N ALA A 239 8.55 -22.96 -4.78
CA ALA A 239 7.93 -21.79 -5.40
C ALA A 239 8.61 -20.51 -4.92
N ILE A 240 8.89 -19.61 -5.86
CA ILE A 240 9.50 -18.30 -5.62
C ILE A 240 8.47 -17.24 -6.03
N PRO A 241 7.87 -16.51 -5.08
CA PRO A 241 7.12 -15.30 -5.41
C PRO A 241 8.08 -14.16 -5.76
N LEU A 242 7.84 -13.49 -6.88
CA LEU A 242 8.54 -12.27 -7.27
C LEU A 242 7.52 -11.19 -7.67
N VAL A 243 7.68 -10.00 -7.09
CA VAL A 243 6.88 -8.83 -7.45
C VAL A 243 7.60 -8.09 -8.58
N VAL A 244 6.96 -8.01 -9.74
CA VAL A 244 7.44 -7.18 -10.84
C VAL A 244 6.93 -5.75 -10.65
N THR A 245 7.85 -4.82 -10.44
CA THR A 245 7.57 -3.40 -10.17
C THR A 245 8.19 -2.51 -11.27
N GLY A 246 8.05 -1.19 -11.15
CA GLY A 246 8.60 -0.23 -12.09
C GLY A 246 8.94 1.12 -11.47
N ASN A 247 10.11 1.65 -11.83
CA ASN A 247 10.55 3.00 -11.47
C ASN A 247 10.26 4.02 -12.59
N ASP A 248 9.04 4.03 -13.12
CA ASP A 248 8.63 4.93 -14.21
C ASP A 248 8.57 6.38 -13.69
N PRO A 249 9.36 7.35 -14.20
CA PRO A 249 9.33 8.72 -13.66
C PRO A 249 8.00 9.43 -13.91
N TYR A 250 7.65 10.36 -13.02
CA TYR A 250 6.47 11.19 -13.19
C TYR A 250 6.59 12.07 -14.43
N LEU A 251 5.66 11.90 -15.37
CA LEU A 251 5.59 12.67 -16.60
C LEU A 251 4.69 13.88 -16.37
N GLN A 252 5.27 15.06 -16.13
CA GLN A 252 4.51 16.30 -15.89
C GLN A 252 3.59 16.70 -17.06
N THR A 253 3.88 16.24 -18.28
CA THR A 253 3.02 16.44 -19.44
C THR A 253 1.99 15.31 -19.53
N ALA A 254 0.76 15.60 -19.12
CA ALA A 254 -0.35 14.66 -19.23
C ALA A 254 -0.59 14.24 -20.70
N PRO A 255 -0.84 12.94 -20.97
CA PRO A 255 -1.49 12.53 -22.20
C PRO A 255 -2.81 13.31 -22.34
N SER A 256 -3.21 13.66 -23.56
CA SER A 256 -4.52 14.28 -23.79
C SER A 256 -5.60 13.36 -23.24
N LEU A 257 -6.49 13.88 -22.39
CA LEU A 257 -7.64 13.12 -21.90
C LEU A 257 -8.38 12.51 -23.09
N PRO A 258 -8.80 11.23 -23.00
CA PRO A 258 -9.54 10.60 -24.08
C PRO A 258 -10.80 11.41 -24.35
N SER A 259 -11.19 11.50 -25.62
CA SER A 259 -12.25 12.43 -26.04
C SER A 259 -13.62 12.15 -25.43
N THR A 260 -13.82 10.99 -24.79
CA THR A 260 -14.89 10.72 -23.80
C THR A 260 -14.71 9.31 -23.26
N PRO A 261 -14.41 9.08 -21.97
CA PRO A 261 -14.77 7.80 -21.36
C PRO A 261 -16.29 7.65 -21.45
N GLU A 262 -16.78 6.41 -21.57
CA GLU A 262 -18.22 6.14 -21.64
C GLU A 262 -18.84 6.47 -20.27
N TRP A 263 -19.42 7.67 -20.13
CA TRP A 263 -19.92 8.20 -18.84
C TRP A 263 -20.89 7.26 -18.10
N SER A 264 -21.59 6.40 -18.84
CA SER A 264 -22.46 5.34 -18.33
C SER A 264 -21.73 4.34 -17.41
N LEU A 265 -20.41 4.17 -17.55
CA LEU A 265 -19.58 3.29 -16.72
C LEU A 265 -19.44 3.81 -15.28
N PHE A 266 -19.48 5.12 -15.08
CA PHE A 266 -19.25 5.76 -13.78
C PHE A 266 -20.55 5.88 -12.97
N THR A 267 -21.12 4.71 -12.66
CA THR A 267 -22.43 4.60 -12.01
C THR A 267 -22.48 5.19 -10.60
N HIS A 268 -21.34 5.43 -9.96
CA HIS A 268 -21.26 6.09 -8.65
C HIS A 268 -21.69 7.56 -8.71
N LEU A 269 -21.41 8.26 -9.82
CA LEU A 269 -21.67 9.69 -9.97
C LEU A 269 -23.16 10.07 -9.80
N PRO A 270 -24.12 9.44 -10.52
CA PRO A 270 -25.53 9.75 -10.34
C PRO A 270 -26.06 9.31 -8.97
N LEU A 271 -25.53 8.24 -8.37
CA LEU A 271 -25.99 7.74 -7.06
C LEU A 271 -25.76 8.73 -5.91
N ILE A 272 -24.69 9.53 -6.00
CA ILE A 272 -24.33 10.52 -4.97
C ILE A 272 -24.59 11.96 -5.41
N GLN A 273 -25.19 12.17 -6.59
CA GLN A 273 -25.42 13.49 -7.19
C GLN A 273 -24.11 14.30 -7.42
N ALA A 274 -23.02 13.63 -7.83
CA ALA A 274 -21.70 14.25 -7.99
C ALA A 274 -21.67 15.41 -8.99
N GLU A 275 -22.26 15.25 -10.18
CA GLU A 275 -22.26 16.30 -11.21
C GLU A 275 -22.91 17.61 -10.74
N ALA A 276 -23.92 17.51 -9.87
CA ALA A 276 -24.55 18.66 -9.28
C ALA A 276 -23.69 19.28 -8.17
N SER A 277 -22.92 18.47 -7.42
CA SER A 277 -22.03 18.93 -6.36
C SER A 277 -20.85 19.73 -6.92
N TRP A 278 -20.31 19.35 -8.09
CA TRP A 278 -19.19 20.05 -8.75
C TRP A 278 -19.44 21.53 -9.02
N LYS A 279 -20.71 21.95 -9.16
CA LYS A 279 -21.08 23.37 -9.31
C LYS A 279 -20.83 24.21 -8.05
N LEU A 280 -20.60 23.56 -6.91
CA LEU A 280 -20.36 24.19 -5.61
C LEU A 280 -18.88 24.10 -5.18
N GLY A 281 -18.06 23.32 -5.89
CA GLY A 281 -16.64 23.10 -5.60
C GLY A 281 -16.19 21.70 -6.02
N GLN A 282 -14.95 21.55 -6.46
CA GLN A 282 -14.40 20.28 -6.96
C GLN A 282 -13.16 19.83 -6.19
N GLY A 283 -12.86 20.43 -5.04
CA GLY A 283 -11.75 20.01 -4.17
C GLY A 283 -10.46 20.80 -4.36
N GLU A 284 -10.54 21.96 -5.02
CA GLU A 284 -9.44 22.86 -5.29
C GLU A 284 -8.65 23.18 -4.01
N GLY A 285 -7.32 23.07 -4.05
CA GLY A 285 -6.45 23.39 -2.91
C GLY A 285 -6.43 22.35 -1.80
N THR A 286 -7.05 21.18 -2.00
CA THR A 286 -6.94 20.05 -1.06
C THR A 286 -6.03 18.96 -1.60
N ILE A 287 -5.38 18.25 -0.68
CA ILE A 287 -4.59 17.05 -0.97
C ILE A 287 -5.29 15.86 -0.31
N ILE A 288 -5.48 14.80 -1.09
CA ILE A 288 -5.93 13.49 -0.66
C ILE A 288 -4.74 12.54 -0.78
N ALA A 289 -4.26 12.03 0.36
CA ALA A 289 -3.26 10.96 0.36
C ALA A 289 -3.94 9.62 0.15
N ILE A 290 -3.41 8.81 -0.76
CA ILE A 290 -3.85 7.46 -1.06
C ILE A 290 -2.82 6.50 -0.49
N ILE A 291 -3.10 5.91 0.67
CA ILE A 291 -2.26 4.87 1.27
C ILE A 291 -2.76 3.52 0.75
N ASP A 292 -2.07 2.96 -0.23
CA ASP A 292 -2.52 1.77 -0.96
C ASP A 292 -1.34 1.03 -1.66
N SER A 293 -1.56 0.39 -2.80
CA SER A 293 -0.56 -0.30 -3.63
C SER A 293 0.32 0.62 -4.48
N GLY A 294 0.19 1.94 -4.32
CA GLY A 294 0.78 2.96 -5.19
C GLY A 294 -0.23 3.53 -6.18
N VAL A 295 0.20 4.44 -7.04
CA VAL A 295 -0.66 5.07 -8.07
C VAL A 295 0.09 5.09 -9.39
N ASN A 296 -0.57 4.68 -10.47
CA ASN A 296 -0.12 4.96 -11.83
C ASN A 296 -0.33 6.46 -12.12
N TYR A 297 0.55 7.29 -11.56
CA TYR A 297 0.52 8.75 -11.70
C TYR A 297 0.75 9.23 -13.14
N ASN A 298 1.12 8.34 -14.06
CA ASN A 298 1.21 8.61 -15.49
C ASN A 298 -0.06 8.24 -16.27
N HIS A 299 -1.08 7.71 -15.59
CA HIS A 299 -2.38 7.43 -16.20
C HIS A 299 -3.08 8.72 -16.66
N GLU A 300 -3.62 8.72 -17.88
CA GLU A 300 -4.30 9.89 -18.47
C GLU A 300 -5.40 10.49 -17.59
N ALA A 301 -6.16 9.64 -16.90
CA ALA A 301 -7.23 10.05 -15.99
C ALA A 301 -6.78 10.41 -14.56
N ILE A 302 -5.47 10.48 -14.28
CA ILE A 302 -4.92 10.78 -12.94
C ILE A 302 -3.87 11.90 -13.01
N ASN A 303 -2.98 11.86 -14.01
CA ASN A 303 -1.72 12.60 -14.06
C ASN A 303 -1.82 14.11 -13.72
N SER A 304 -2.84 14.81 -14.23
CA SER A 304 -3.00 16.25 -13.99
C SER A 304 -3.32 16.61 -12.53
N ASN A 305 -3.80 15.63 -11.76
CA ASN A 305 -4.23 15.79 -10.38
C ASN A 305 -3.23 15.18 -9.40
N VAL A 306 -2.07 14.71 -9.85
CA VAL A 306 -1.00 14.27 -8.95
C VAL A 306 -0.49 15.47 -8.13
N HIS A 307 -0.29 15.25 -6.83
CA HIS A 307 0.42 16.16 -5.96
C HIS A 307 1.91 16.06 -6.27
N VAL A 308 2.55 17.19 -6.55
CA VAL A 308 3.98 17.25 -6.83
C VAL A 308 4.65 17.96 -5.66
N ASN A 309 5.61 17.30 -5.02
CA ASN A 309 6.47 17.95 -4.05
C ASN A 309 7.38 18.94 -4.80
N THR A 310 7.04 20.23 -4.70
CA THR A 310 7.77 21.30 -5.39
C THR A 310 9.05 21.71 -4.66
N LEU A 311 9.28 21.19 -3.46
CA LEU A 311 10.49 21.44 -2.68
C LEU A 311 11.65 20.52 -3.09
N GLU A 312 11.35 19.41 -3.77
CA GLU A 312 12.29 18.42 -4.29
C GLU A 312 12.78 18.72 -5.72
N ILE A 313 14.05 18.42 -6.00
CA ILE A 313 14.65 18.51 -7.33
C ILE A 313 14.86 17.10 -7.89
N SER A 314 13.91 16.67 -8.72
CA SER A 314 13.87 15.31 -9.28
C SER A 314 15.22 14.80 -9.82
N GLY A 315 15.66 13.70 -9.21
CA GLY A 315 16.77 12.87 -9.66
C GLY A 315 18.15 13.40 -9.28
N ASN A 316 18.24 14.28 -8.28
CA ASN A 316 19.52 14.77 -7.79
C ASN A 316 20.13 13.87 -6.70
N GLY A 317 19.36 12.91 -6.16
CA GLY A 317 19.77 12.00 -5.09
C GLY A 317 19.92 12.67 -3.73
N ILE A 318 19.26 13.81 -3.50
CA ILE A 318 19.31 14.61 -2.29
C ILE A 318 17.87 14.74 -1.75
N ASP A 319 17.72 14.72 -0.43
CA ASP A 319 16.51 15.14 0.27
C ASP A 319 16.59 16.67 0.41
N ASP A 320 15.98 17.40 -0.55
CA ASP A 320 16.10 18.85 -0.69
C ASP A 320 15.23 19.59 0.34
N ASP A 321 14.11 18.98 0.74
CA ASP A 321 13.18 19.54 1.72
C ASP A 321 13.47 19.10 3.17
N ASN A 322 14.43 18.18 3.33
CA ASN A 322 14.89 17.60 4.59
C ASN A 322 13.74 16.91 5.35
N ASN A 323 12.84 16.23 4.64
CA ASN A 323 11.73 15.49 5.22
C ASN A 323 12.11 14.06 5.65
N GLY A 324 13.33 13.61 5.32
CA GLY A 324 13.89 12.29 5.59
C GLY A 324 13.81 11.34 4.39
N VAL A 325 13.26 11.79 3.27
CA VAL A 325 13.06 11.01 2.05
C VAL A 325 13.73 11.72 0.88
N VAL A 326 14.51 10.97 0.10
CA VAL A 326 15.21 11.51 -1.07
C VAL A 326 14.31 11.44 -2.31
N ASP A 327 14.21 12.53 -3.06
CA ASP A 327 13.57 12.58 -4.39
C ASP A 327 12.09 12.13 -4.41
N ASP A 328 11.31 12.40 -3.36
CA ASP A 328 9.88 12.04 -3.22
C ASP A 328 8.94 12.97 -3.99
N ILE A 329 9.12 13.03 -5.31
CA ILE A 329 8.44 13.99 -6.21
C ILE A 329 6.91 13.87 -6.19
N VAL A 330 6.37 12.66 -6.01
CA VAL A 330 4.91 12.40 -6.06
C VAL A 330 4.39 11.64 -4.83
N GLY A 331 5.23 11.55 -3.80
CA GLY A 331 5.06 10.69 -2.62
C GLY A 331 6.13 9.62 -2.52
N TYR A 332 5.90 8.58 -1.72
CA TYR A 332 6.91 7.60 -1.34
C TYR A 332 6.38 6.17 -1.28
N ASP A 333 7.23 5.21 -1.65
CA ASP A 333 7.00 3.78 -1.52
C ASP A 333 7.59 3.28 -0.21
N PHE A 334 6.75 3.21 0.82
CA PHE A 334 7.08 2.62 2.11
C PHE A 334 7.16 1.09 2.06
N ALA A 335 6.45 0.45 1.12
CA ALA A 335 6.51 -0.98 0.97
C ALA A 335 7.93 -1.40 0.55
N ASN A 336 8.50 -0.76 -0.46
CA ASN A 336 9.83 -1.09 -0.99
C ASN A 336 10.97 -0.19 -0.44
N GLY A 337 10.66 0.92 0.22
CA GLY A 337 11.66 1.84 0.78
C GLY A 337 12.34 2.70 -0.28
N ASP A 338 11.60 3.16 -1.28
CA ASP A 338 12.10 4.03 -2.34
C ASP A 338 11.11 5.12 -2.77
N ASN A 339 11.55 6.02 -3.64
CA ASN A 339 10.80 7.19 -4.07
C ASN A 339 9.87 6.92 -5.27
N TRP A 340 9.54 5.66 -5.55
CA TRP A 340 8.72 5.25 -6.68
C TRP A 340 7.41 4.59 -6.22
N PRO A 341 6.42 5.36 -5.73
CA PRO A 341 5.12 4.82 -5.33
C PRO A 341 4.23 4.49 -6.53
N PHE A 342 4.79 3.84 -7.53
CA PHE A 342 4.09 3.41 -8.74
C PHE A 342 3.22 2.19 -8.43
N ASP A 343 2.06 2.11 -9.08
CA ASP A 343 1.14 1.01 -8.85
C ASP A 343 1.50 -0.22 -9.67
N ASP A 344 1.89 -1.29 -8.98
CA ASP A 344 2.23 -2.60 -9.52
C ASP A 344 1.09 -3.63 -9.35
N GLN A 345 -0.08 -3.20 -8.88
CA GLN A 345 -1.22 -4.09 -8.59
C GLN A 345 -2.53 -3.63 -9.24
N GLY A 346 -2.77 -2.32 -9.26
CA GLY A 346 -3.93 -1.68 -9.90
C GLY A 346 -4.98 -1.14 -8.95
N HIS A 347 -5.02 -1.61 -7.70
CA HIS A 347 -6.01 -1.19 -6.70
C HIS A 347 -5.82 0.27 -6.29
N GLY A 348 -4.60 0.71 -6.00
CA GLY A 348 -4.34 2.09 -5.60
C GLY A 348 -4.64 3.11 -6.70
N SER A 349 -4.33 2.82 -7.97
CA SER A 349 -4.75 3.65 -9.11
C SER A 349 -6.27 3.75 -9.23
N HIS A 350 -6.96 2.63 -9.02
CA HIS A 350 -8.42 2.56 -9.08
C HIS A 350 -9.05 3.44 -7.99
N VAL A 351 -8.55 3.35 -6.77
CA VAL A 351 -8.98 4.13 -5.61
C VAL A 351 -8.65 5.62 -5.80
N ALA A 352 -7.44 5.95 -6.22
CA ALA A 352 -6.99 7.33 -6.44
C ALA A 352 -7.88 8.06 -7.47
N ALA A 353 -8.21 7.41 -8.58
CA ALA A 353 -9.06 7.99 -9.61
C ALA A 353 -10.52 8.18 -9.16
N LEU A 354 -11.08 7.27 -8.34
CA LEU A 354 -12.41 7.47 -7.75
C LEU A 354 -12.46 8.69 -6.82
N ALA A 355 -11.38 8.94 -6.08
CA ALA A 355 -11.27 10.12 -5.23
C ALA A 355 -11.17 11.40 -6.07
N ALA A 356 -10.22 11.47 -7.01
CA ALA A 356 -9.83 12.75 -7.59
C ALA A 356 -9.39 12.70 -9.07
N SER A 357 -9.88 11.75 -9.89
CA SER A 357 -9.74 11.90 -11.34
C SER A 357 -10.40 13.20 -11.84
N PRO A 358 -9.77 13.98 -12.75
CA PRO A 358 -10.40 15.14 -13.38
C PRO A 358 -11.59 14.77 -14.28
N LEU A 359 -11.79 13.48 -14.59
CA LEU A 359 -12.89 13.00 -15.42
C LEU A 359 -14.10 12.60 -14.58
N PHE A 360 -13.91 11.66 -13.65
CA PHE A 360 -15.00 10.99 -12.91
C PHE A 360 -14.71 10.84 -11.41
N GLY A 361 -13.65 11.46 -10.92
CA GLY A 361 -13.37 11.54 -9.48
C GLY A 361 -14.41 12.42 -8.82
N THR A 362 -14.67 12.18 -7.54
CA THR A 362 -15.63 13.02 -6.80
C THR A 362 -15.06 14.41 -6.53
N ALA A 363 -13.76 14.55 -6.25
CA ALA A 363 -13.04 15.82 -6.18
C ALA A 363 -12.12 16.04 -7.39
N ARG A 364 -12.70 16.52 -8.51
CA ARG A 364 -12.02 16.66 -9.80
C ARG A 364 -10.85 17.66 -9.85
N GLU A 365 -10.68 18.50 -8.84
CA GLU A 365 -9.60 19.47 -8.73
C GLU A 365 -8.75 19.32 -7.45
N ALA A 366 -8.98 18.26 -6.66
CA ALA A 366 -8.09 17.87 -5.57
C ALA A 366 -6.79 17.24 -6.09
N LYS A 367 -5.74 17.30 -5.27
CA LYS A 367 -4.45 16.67 -5.56
C LYS A 367 -4.32 15.30 -4.90
N ILE A 368 -3.71 14.35 -5.60
CA ILE A 368 -3.49 12.97 -5.20
C ILE A 368 -2.04 12.80 -4.77
N MET A 369 -1.79 12.50 -3.50
CA MET A 369 -0.47 12.10 -3.00
C MET A 369 -0.39 10.57 -2.97
N SER A 370 0.57 10.00 -3.69
CA SER A 370 0.71 8.53 -3.84
C SER A 370 1.58 7.97 -2.73
N LEU A 371 1.01 7.16 -1.84
CA LEU A 371 1.75 6.51 -0.76
C LEU A 371 1.58 5.01 -0.86
N LYS A 372 2.62 4.32 -1.33
CA LYS A 372 2.59 2.87 -1.46
C LYS A 372 3.02 2.25 -0.13
N ALA A 373 2.08 1.59 0.53
CA ALA A 373 2.31 0.86 1.78
C ALA A 373 1.93 -0.63 1.66
N LEU A 374 1.42 -1.02 0.49
CA LEU A 374 1.03 -2.39 0.16
C LEU A 374 1.76 -2.86 -1.10
N SER A 375 2.20 -4.10 -1.07
CA SER A 375 2.66 -4.84 -2.25
C SER A 375 1.61 -5.88 -2.65
N PRO A 376 1.75 -6.52 -3.83
CA PRO A 376 0.97 -7.70 -4.19
C PRO A 376 1.05 -8.87 -3.19
N LEU A 377 2.06 -8.88 -2.30
CA LEU A 377 2.22 -9.90 -1.25
C LEU A 377 1.56 -9.50 0.07
N GLY A 378 1.34 -8.21 0.26
CA GLY A 378 0.67 -7.61 1.40
C GLY A 378 1.37 -6.40 1.96
N GLY A 379 1.10 -6.09 3.23
CA GLY A 379 1.61 -4.90 3.89
C GLY A 379 1.98 -5.17 5.34
N ASP A 380 2.62 -4.18 5.95
CA ASP A 380 3.02 -4.21 7.34
C ASP A 380 2.69 -2.90 8.05
N ILE A 381 2.66 -2.93 9.38
CA ILE A 381 2.27 -1.78 10.20
C ILE A 381 3.24 -0.62 10.00
N ALA A 382 4.55 -0.88 9.96
CA ALA A 382 5.57 0.16 9.89
C ALA A 382 5.40 0.98 8.59
N SER A 383 5.15 0.31 7.46
CA SER A 383 4.88 0.98 6.18
C SER A 383 3.66 1.91 6.24
N ILE A 384 2.58 1.47 6.88
CA ILE A 384 1.35 2.27 7.02
C ILE A 384 1.56 3.45 7.98
N VAL A 385 2.25 3.23 9.10
CA VAL A 385 2.60 4.27 10.07
C VAL A 385 3.43 5.37 9.40
N GLY A 386 4.46 5.00 8.64
CA GLY A 386 5.29 5.94 7.89
C GLY A 386 4.46 6.74 6.88
N ALA A 387 3.59 6.06 6.12
CA ALA A 387 2.70 6.71 5.17
C ALA A 387 1.72 7.69 5.83
N ILE A 388 1.17 7.38 7.02
CA ILE A 388 0.28 8.31 7.74
C ILE A 388 1.06 9.56 8.18
N TYR A 389 2.23 9.40 8.79
CA TYR A 389 3.06 10.55 9.19
C TYR A 389 3.42 11.42 7.98
N TYR A 390 3.95 10.80 6.93
CA TYR A 390 4.32 11.48 5.71
C TYR A 390 3.14 12.25 5.09
N ALA A 391 1.95 11.63 5.01
CA ALA A 391 0.75 12.29 4.48
C ALA A 391 0.42 13.56 5.27
N VAL A 392 0.42 13.47 6.60
CA VAL A 392 0.07 14.58 7.49
C VAL A 392 1.10 15.70 7.38
N ASP A 393 2.39 15.36 7.39
CA ASP A 393 3.49 16.34 7.36
C ASP A 393 3.62 17.03 6.01
N ASN A 394 3.24 16.33 4.92
CA ASN A 394 3.20 16.88 3.56
C ASN A 394 1.83 17.48 3.19
N GLY A 395 0.99 17.80 4.18
CA GLY A 395 -0.18 18.66 4.01
C GLY A 395 -1.44 17.98 3.47
N ALA A 396 -1.52 16.65 3.53
CA ALA A 396 -2.77 15.94 3.25
C ALA A 396 -3.86 16.37 4.23
N SER A 397 -5.02 16.75 3.69
CA SER A 397 -6.19 17.13 4.50
C SER A 397 -7.19 15.99 4.69
N VAL A 398 -7.06 14.98 3.84
CA VAL A 398 -7.83 13.73 3.85
C VAL A 398 -6.87 12.60 3.50
N ILE A 399 -6.94 11.48 4.21
CA ILE A 399 -6.20 10.25 3.91
C ILE A 399 -7.22 9.16 3.62
N ASN A 400 -7.13 8.53 2.45
CA ASN A 400 -7.91 7.35 2.13
C ASN A 400 -7.10 6.08 2.43
N MET A 401 -7.71 5.17 3.19
CA MET A 401 -7.16 3.87 3.58
C MET A 401 -8.11 2.77 3.11
N SER A 402 -7.84 2.22 1.92
CA SER A 402 -8.66 1.18 1.29
C SER A 402 -8.16 -0.24 1.59
N PHE A 403 -7.69 -0.45 2.82
CA PHE A 403 -7.18 -1.72 3.34
C PHE A 403 -7.77 -2.00 4.72
N GLY A 404 -7.66 -3.25 5.16
CA GLY A 404 -7.95 -3.58 6.54
C GLY A 404 -7.60 -5.02 6.91
N ALA A 405 -7.44 -5.24 8.21
CA ALA A 405 -7.15 -6.52 8.83
C ALA A 405 -7.94 -6.65 10.14
N TYR A 406 -8.02 -7.84 10.72
CA TYR A 406 -8.87 -8.05 11.89
C TYR A 406 -8.08 -7.92 13.20
N ASP A 407 -7.06 -8.74 13.43
CA ASP A 407 -6.29 -8.70 14.68
C ASP A 407 -4.87 -8.13 14.47
N GLU A 408 -4.42 -8.06 13.21
CA GLU A 408 -3.05 -7.80 12.83
C GLU A 408 -2.67 -6.32 12.96
N LEU A 409 -3.62 -5.40 12.78
CA LEU A 409 -3.39 -3.96 12.76
C LEU A 409 -3.66 -3.26 14.10
N ILE A 410 -3.92 -4.03 15.18
CA ILE A 410 -3.97 -3.49 16.54
C ILE A 410 -2.53 -3.29 17.02
N ASP A 411 -2.04 -2.05 16.89
CA ASP A 411 -0.67 -1.73 17.23
C ASP A 411 -0.54 -0.34 17.88
N PRO A 412 0.28 -0.17 18.95
CA PRO A 412 0.48 1.12 19.59
C PRO A 412 1.03 2.20 18.66
N ASP A 413 1.91 1.87 17.72
CA ASP A 413 2.49 2.86 16.80
C ASP A 413 1.50 3.25 15.71
N MET A 414 0.65 2.31 15.26
CA MET A 414 -0.51 2.61 14.41
C MET A 414 -1.47 3.59 15.12
N GLN A 415 -1.78 3.37 16.40
CA GLN A 415 -2.63 4.27 17.18
C GLN A 415 -2.01 5.67 17.30
N LYS A 416 -0.70 5.77 17.58
CA LYS A 416 0.01 7.07 17.65
C LYS A 416 -0.07 7.84 16.32
N ALA A 417 0.12 7.15 15.19
CA ALA A 417 0.03 7.79 13.88
C ALA A 417 -1.38 8.33 13.60
N MET A 418 -2.43 7.61 14.01
CA MET A 418 -3.81 8.10 13.88
C MET A 418 -4.13 9.25 14.84
N ASP A 419 -3.64 9.18 16.08
CA ASP A 419 -3.74 10.29 17.04
C ASP A 419 -3.02 11.53 16.51
N TYR A 420 -1.87 11.35 15.86
CA TYR A 420 -1.15 12.43 15.20
C TYR A 420 -1.99 13.05 14.09
N ALA A 421 -2.53 12.27 13.15
CA ALA A 421 -3.42 12.75 12.11
C ALA A 421 -4.63 13.52 12.68
N MET A 422 -5.23 13.02 13.77
CA MET A 422 -6.32 13.70 14.46
C MET A 422 -5.88 15.04 15.05
N SER A 423 -4.73 15.09 15.72
CA SER A 423 -4.16 16.31 16.31
C SER A 423 -3.83 17.39 15.27
N ARG A 424 -3.66 16.98 14.01
CA ARG A 424 -3.34 17.82 12.86
C ARG A 424 -4.56 18.11 11.98
N ASP A 425 -5.76 17.81 12.46
CA ASP A 425 -7.03 18.05 11.76
C ASP A 425 -7.12 17.35 10.40
N VAL A 426 -6.56 16.14 10.28
CA VAL A 426 -6.65 15.33 9.06
C VAL A 426 -7.80 14.34 9.18
N LEU A 427 -8.66 14.25 8.16
CA LEU A 427 -9.73 13.26 8.12
C LEU A 427 -9.18 11.92 7.60
N LEU A 428 -9.40 10.85 8.34
CA LEU A 428 -9.04 9.49 7.94
C LEU A 428 -10.29 8.80 7.37
N VAL A 429 -10.28 8.36 6.12
CA VAL A 429 -11.43 7.67 5.51
C VAL A 429 -11.02 6.22 5.25
N ALA A 430 -11.72 5.28 5.88
CA ALA A 430 -11.33 3.88 5.93
C ALA A 430 -12.42 2.95 5.38
N ALA A 431 -12.02 1.97 4.59
CA ALA A 431 -12.92 0.91 4.13
C ALA A 431 -13.35 0.00 5.31
N ALA A 432 -14.64 -0.32 5.42
CA ALA A 432 -15.15 -1.19 6.51
C ALA A 432 -14.69 -2.66 6.41
N GLY A 433 -14.26 -3.10 5.22
CA GLY A 433 -13.85 -4.48 4.93
C GLY A 433 -14.92 -5.30 4.20
N ASN A 434 -14.50 -6.42 3.61
CA ASN A 434 -15.30 -7.20 2.66
C ASN A 434 -15.64 -8.60 3.18
N GLY A 435 -16.17 -8.70 4.40
CA GLY A 435 -16.75 -9.93 4.91
C GLY A 435 -15.75 -11.03 5.27
N HIS A 436 -16.30 -12.22 5.54
CA HIS A 436 -15.51 -13.39 5.89
C HIS A 436 -14.87 -14.01 4.63
N PRO A 437 -13.55 -14.26 4.62
CA PRO A 437 -12.85 -14.82 3.45
C PRO A 437 -13.47 -16.12 2.91
N GLU A 438 -13.95 -17.00 3.79
CA GLU A 438 -14.54 -18.30 3.40
C GLU A 438 -15.99 -18.21 2.87
N PHE A 439 -16.79 -17.26 3.37
CA PHE A 439 -18.24 -17.23 3.09
C PHE A 439 -18.66 -16.04 2.22
N GLY A 440 -17.81 -15.01 2.10
CA GLY A 440 -18.06 -13.81 1.30
C GLY A 440 -19.15 -12.88 1.85
N TYR A 441 -19.69 -13.13 3.05
CA TYR A 441 -20.70 -12.27 3.68
C TYR A 441 -20.05 -11.29 4.66
N GLY A 442 -20.59 -10.07 4.68
CA GLY A 442 -20.20 -9.01 5.61
C GLY A 442 -20.25 -9.44 7.07
N LEU A 443 -19.27 -8.97 7.84
CA LEU A 443 -19.17 -9.17 9.28
C LEU A 443 -19.63 -7.94 10.06
N ASP A 444 -20.22 -8.18 11.23
CA ASP A 444 -20.54 -7.14 12.20
C ASP A 444 -19.28 -6.74 12.97
N THR A 445 -18.72 -5.60 12.60
CA THR A 445 -17.49 -5.01 13.16
C THR A 445 -17.66 -4.47 14.58
N ASP A 446 -18.90 -4.32 15.09
CA ASP A 446 -19.11 -4.06 16.52
C ASP A 446 -18.72 -5.29 17.37
N THR A 447 -18.72 -6.49 16.78
CA THR A 447 -18.36 -7.76 17.44
C THR A 447 -17.07 -8.37 16.93
N ARG A 448 -16.68 -8.06 15.69
CA ARG A 448 -15.45 -8.52 15.04
C ARG A 448 -14.77 -7.33 14.35
N PRO A 449 -14.09 -6.46 15.11
CA PRO A 449 -13.51 -5.23 14.61
C PRO A 449 -12.60 -5.47 13.40
N ASN A 450 -12.69 -4.59 12.40
CA ASN A 450 -11.75 -4.52 11.29
C ASN A 450 -10.98 -3.21 11.42
N TYR A 451 -9.67 -3.24 11.39
CA TYR A 451 -8.81 -2.06 11.53
C TYR A 451 -8.21 -1.69 10.17
N PRO A 452 -8.02 -0.40 9.86
CA PRO A 452 -8.15 0.73 10.78
C PRO A 452 -9.59 1.26 10.98
N SER A 453 -10.58 0.78 10.22
CA SER A 453 -11.94 1.38 10.23
C SER A 453 -12.64 1.37 11.59
N ALA A 454 -12.39 0.36 12.43
CA ALA A 454 -12.93 0.25 13.78
C ALA A 454 -12.01 0.83 14.88
N MET A 455 -10.94 1.56 14.54
CA MET A 455 -10.17 2.30 15.55
C MET A 455 -11.02 3.41 16.17
N ALA A 456 -10.72 3.74 17.43
CA ALA A 456 -11.56 4.63 18.24
C ALA A 456 -11.45 6.12 17.89
N ASN A 457 -10.51 6.50 17.01
CA ASN A 457 -10.25 7.88 16.66
C ASN A 457 -11.47 8.55 16.01
N GLU A 458 -11.89 9.70 16.54
CA GLU A 458 -13.12 10.37 16.09
C GLU A 458 -13.02 10.92 14.65
N ASN A 459 -11.80 11.19 14.17
CA ASN A 459 -11.52 11.63 12.80
C ASN A 459 -11.48 10.49 11.79
N ILE A 460 -11.72 9.23 12.18
CA ILE A 460 -11.92 8.13 11.25
C ILE A 460 -13.36 8.12 10.76
N LEU A 461 -13.55 8.05 9.45
CA LEU A 461 -14.83 7.88 8.78
C LEU A 461 -14.84 6.51 8.11
N ALA A 462 -15.51 5.54 8.72
CA ALA A 462 -15.61 4.16 8.27
C ALA A 462 -16.74 3.97 7.25
N VAL A 463 -16.42 3.37 6.09
CA VAL A 463 -17.30 3.36 4.91
C VAL A 463 -17.71 1.95 4.49
N ALA A 464 -19.02 1.69 4.53
CA ALA A 464 -19.65 0.49 3.95
C ALA A 464 -19.87 0.63 2.44
N ALA A 465 -19.98 -0.50 1.75
CA ALA A 465 -20.29 -0.56 0.32
C ALA A 465 -21.80 -0.68 0.06
N THR A 466 -22.29 0.07 -0.91
CA THR A 466 -23.65 -0.05 -1.44
C THR A 466 -23.68 -0.48 -2.89
N THR A 467 -24.74 -1.18 -3.27
CA THR A 467 -25.00 -1.63 -4.65
C THR A 467 -25.56 -0.49 -5.53
N LYS A 468 -25.67 -0.73 -6.84
CA LYS A 468 -26.30 0.25 -7.77
C LYS A 468 -27.79 0.48 -7.51
N LYS A 469 -28.41 -0.38 -6.68
CA LYS A 469 -29.81 -0.30 -6.23
C LYS A 469 -29.96 0.39 -4.87
N ASP A 470 -28.94 1.13 -4.42
CA ASP A 470 -28.96 1.98 -3.22
C ASP A 470 -29.26 1.17 -1.95
N ARG A 471 -28.55 0.05 -1.72
CA ARG A 471 -28.65 -0.78 -0.50
C ARG A 471 -27.28 -1.31 -0.08
N LEU A 472 -27.13 -1.70 1.19
CA LEU A 472 -25.93 -2.37 1.69
C LEU A 472 -25.58 -3.60 0.81
N THR A 473 -24.33 -3.70 0.40
CA THR A 473 -23.84 -4.85 -0.36
C THR A 473 -23.60 -6.06 0.55
N PHE A 474 -23.90 -7.27 0.07
CA PHE A 474 -23.85 -8.51 0.87
C PHE A 474 -22.48 -8.80 1.50
N TYR A 475 -21.38 -8.44 0.82
CA TYR A 475 -20.01 -8.64 1.33
C TYR A 475 -19.56 -7.52 2.28
N SER A 476 -20.27 -6.39 2.33
CA SER A 476 -19.80 -5.23 3.09
C SER A 476 -19.87 -5.53 4.57
N ASN A 477 -18.75 -5.36 5.27
CA ASN A 477 -18.77 -5.24 6.71
C ASN A 477 -19.63 -4.04 7.13
N TYR A 478 -20.14 -4.13 8.34
CA TYR A 478 -21.08 -3.18 8.91
C TYR A 478 -20.92 -3.12 10.44
N GLY A 479 -21.52 -2.15 11.10
CA GLY A 479 -21.51 -2.00 12.55
C GLY A 479 -22.26 -0.74 12.97
N GLN A 480 -23.19 -0.85 13.92
CA GLN A 480 -23.99 0.30 14.37
C GLN A 480 -23.17 1.31 15.17
N LYS A 481 -21.96 0.95 15.60
CA LYS A 481 -21.03 1.82 16.32
C LYS A 481 -19.73 2.06 15.57
N THR A 482 -19.32 1.11 14.74
CA THR A 482 -17.99 1.05 14.12
C THR A 482 -18.00 1.42 12.63
N VAL A 483 -19.16 1.53 11.97
CA VAL A 483 -19.26 1.93 10.56
C VAL A 483 -20.19 3.13 10.40
N ASP A 484 -19.66 4.23 9.87
CA ASP A 484 -20.35 5.52 9.90
C ASP A 484 -21.44 5.67 8.83
N LEU A 485 -21.10 5.39 7.56
CA LEU A 485 -22.01 5.57 6.42
C LEU A 485 -21.68 4.63 5.26
N GLY A 486 -22.58 4.51 4.30
CA GLY A 486 -22.35 3.76 3.05
C GLY A 486 -22.00 4.65 1.85
N ALA A 487 -21.28 4.11 0.88
CA ALA A 487 -21.10 4.75 -0.44
C ALA A 487 -21.07 3.69 -1.56
N PRO A 488 -21.25 4.06 -2.84
CA PRO A 488 -21.22 3.11 -3.95
C PRO A 488 -19.93 2.27 -3.96
N GLY A 489 -20.05 0.96 -3.71
CA GLY A 489 -18.93 0.02 -3.75
C GLY A 489 -19.14 -1.16 -4.70
N GLY A 490 -20.33 -1.24 -5.32
CA GLY A 490 -20.67 -2.31 -6.26
C GLY A 490 -21.09 -3.61 -5.57
N ALA A 491 -21.40 -4.64 -6.34
CA ALA A 491 -21.82 -5.97 -5.84
C ALA A 491 -21.17 -7.16 -6.59
N GLY A 492 -20.16 -6.90 -7.43
CA GLY A 492 -19.62 -7.89 -8.36
C GLY A 492 -20.52 -8.10 -9.59
N GLY A 493 -20.14 -9.02 -10.48
CA GLY A 493 -20.88 -9.30 -11.72
C GLY A 493 -21.12 -8.04 -12.56
N ASP A 494 -22.38 -7.75 -12.89
CA ASP A 494 -22.79 -6.56 -13.67
C ASP A 494 -22.94 -5.28 -12.82
N GLU A 495 -22.42 -5.26 -11.59
CA GLU A 495 -22.48 -4.14 -10.64
C GLU A 495 -21.09 -3.74 -10.14
N LEU A 496 -20.13 -3.62 -11.05
CA LEU A 496 -18.77 -3.14 -10.75
C LEU A 496 -18.70 -1.60 -10.79
N ILE A 497 -17.83 -1.04 -9.96
CA ILE A 497 -17.42 0.37 -10.00
C ILE A 497 -16.21 0.45 -10.93
N TYR A 498 -16.33 1.17 -12.04
CA TYR A 498 -15.23 1.36 -12.99
C TYR A 498 -14.36 2.55 -12.59
N SER A 499 -13.05 2.37 -12.68
CA SER A 499 -12.05 3.42 -12.47
C SER A 499 -10.77 3.14 -13.27
N ALA A 500 -9.80 4.06 -13.17
CA ALA A 500 -8.49 3.92 -13.78
C ALA A 500 -7.76 2.67 -13.28
N TYR A 501 -6.85 2.15 -14.09
CA TYR A 501 -6.07 0.96 -13.78
C TYR A 501 -4.58 1.19 -13.96
N TYR A 502 -3.77 0.31 -13.37
CA TYR A 502 -2.32 0.33 -13.58
C TYR A 502 -1.94 -0.05 -15.02
N LYS A 503 -0.69 0.24 -15.38
CA LYS A 503 -0.10 -0.15 -16.67
C LYS A 503 0.04 -1.67 -16.73
N ASN A 504 -0.51 -2.29 -17.76
CA ASN A 504 -0.51 -3.74 -17.97
C ASN A 504 -0.27 -4.08 -19.46
N ALA A 505 0.15 -5.32 -19.75
CA ALA A 505 0.47 -5.74 -21.12
C ALA A 505 -0.73 -5.64 -22.07
N LYS A 506 -1.95 -5.88 -21.58
CA LYS A 506 -3.19 -5.84 -22.37
C LYS A 506 -3.66 -4.43 -22.74
N GLY A 507 -3.00 -3.38 -22.25
CA GLY A 507 -3.38 -1.98 -22.51
C GLY A 507 -4.73 -1.58 -21.89
N ILE A 508 -5.20 -2.29 -20.86
CA ILE A 508 -6.46 -1.99 -20.19
C ILE A 508 -6.27 -0.77 -19.30
N LEU A 509 -6.92 0.36 -19.65
CA LEU A 509 -6.82 1.61 -18.89
C LEU A 509 -7.87 1.72 -17.78
N TYR A 510 -9.00 1.02 -17.89
CA TYR A 510 -10.08 1.08 -16.92
C TYR A 510 -10.55 -0.33 -16.57
N LYS A 511 -10.75 -0.61 -15.29
CA LYS A 511 -11.22 -1.92 -14.79
C LYS A 511 -12.38 -1.70 -13.83
N GLY A 512 -13.35 -2.62 -13.85
CA GLY A 512 -14.43 -2.65 -12.88
C GLY A 512 -14.02 -3.46 -11.65
N MET A 513 -14.20 -2.90 -10.46
CA MET A 513 -13.96 -3.57 -9.18
C MET A 513 -15.18 -3.44 -8.25
N ALA A 514 -15.25 -4.28 -7.22
CA ALA A 514 -16.24 -4.16 -6.16
C ALA A 514 -15.58 -4.32 -4.79
N GLY A 515 -15.96 -3.47 -3.85
CA GLY A 515 -15.45 -3.51 -2.49
C GLY A 515 -15.80 -2.24 -1.70
N THR A 516 -15.70 -2.33 -0.38
CA THR A 516 -15.63 -1.16 0.52
C THR A 516 -14.44 -0.26 0.16
N SER A 517 -13.37 -0.82 -0.41
CA SER A 517 -12.24 -0.11 -1.00
C SER A 517 -12.60 0.83 -2.15
N MET A 518 -13.71 0.60 -2.88
CA MET A 518 -14.21 1.53 -3.90
C MET A 518 -15.13 2.60 -3.28
N ALA A 519 -15.85 2.25 -2.20
CA ALA A 519 -16.72 3.17 -1.49
C ALA A 519 -15.94 4.25 -0.71
N SER A 520 -14.86 3.86 -0.02
CA SER A 520 -13.99 4.76 0.75
C SER A 520 -13.47 5.98 -0.04
N PRO A 521 -12.84 5.83 -1.22
CA PRO A 521 -12.29 6.97 -1.97
C PRO A 521 -13.36 7.91 -2.51
N ILE A 522 -14.55 7.39 -2.82
CA ILE A 522 -15.70 8.23 -3.21
C ILE A 522 -16.08 9.16 -2.06
N VAL A 523 -16.06 8.66 -0.82
CA VAL A 523 -16.28 9.49 0.37
C VAL A 523 -15.11 10.46 0.60
N ALA A 524 -13.86 10.01 0.44
CA ALA A 524 -12.67 10.83 0.62
C ALA A 524 -12.65 12.03 -0.33
N GLY A 525 -13.03 11.85 -1.60
CA GLY A 525 -13.13 12.97 -2.53
C GLY A 525 -14.28 13.91 -2.19
N VAL A 526 -15.47 13.43 -1.79
CA VAL A 526 -16.53 14.36 -1.30
C VAL A 526 -16.09 15.11 -0.04
N ALA A 527 -15.34 14.48 0.86
CA ALA A 527 -14.75 15.17 2.02
C ALA A 527 -13.79 16.29 1.59
N ALA A 528 -12.96 16.03 0.58
CA ALA A 528 -12.08 17.04 -0.02
C ALA A 528 -12.87 18.19 -0.67
N GLN A 529 -13.97 17.92 -1.37
CA GLN A 529 -14.87 18.97 -1.87
C GLN A 529 -15.42 19.85 -0.74
N VAL A 530 -15.88 19.22 0.35
CA VAL A 530 -16.43 19.91 1.52
C VAL A 530 -15.37 20.81 2.17
N ARG A 531 -14.14 20.30 2.36
CA ARG A 531 -13.03 21.09 2.90
C ARG A 531 -12.64 22.24 1.98
N SER A 532 -12.61 22.03 0.67
CA SER A 532 -12.31 23.08 -0.29
C SER A 532 -13.36 24.19 -0.27
N ALA A 533 -14.66 23.82 -0.23
CA ALA A 533 -15.75 24.78 -0.20
C ALA A 533 -15.84 25.57 1.11
N ASN A 534 -15.38 24.99 2.22
CA ASN A 534 -15.29 25.67 3.51
C ASN A 534 -14.05 25.22 4.30
N PRO A 535 -12.88 25.86 4.07
CA PRO A 535 -11.61 25.46 4.68
C PRO A 535 -11.53 25.64 6.21
N LYS A 536 -12.57 26.20 6.83
CA LYS A 536 -12.64 26.40 8.30
C LYS A 536 -13.24 25.21 9.03
N LEU A 537 -13.86 24.27 8.30
CA LEU A 537 -14.43 23.07 8.89
C LEU A 537 -13.30 22.15 9.38
N SER A 538 -13.42 21.70 10.62
CA SER A 538 -12.55 20.64 11.14
C SER A 538 -12.87 19.30 10.46
N ALA A 539 -11.94 18.35 10.53
CA ALA A 539 -12.16 16.97 10.09
C ALA A 539 -13.43 16.37 10.73
N LEU A 540 -13.69 16.66 12.00
CA LEU A 540 -14.90 16.19 12.70
C LEU A 540 -16.19 16.83 12.16
N GLU A 541 -16.17 18.13 11.85
CA GLU A 541 -17.32 18.80 11.23
C GLU A 541 -17.57 18.29 9.81
N VAL A 542 -16.51 18.00 9.05
CA VAL A 542 -16.61 17.36 7.72
C VAL A 542 -17.26 15.99 7.86
N LYS A 543 -16.75 15.12 8.75
CA LYS A 543 -17.32 13.79 9.05
C LYS A 543 -18.81 13.91 9.38
N GLN A 544 -19.17 14.82 10.28
CA GLN A 544 -20.55 15.05 10.70
C GLN A 544 -21.45 15.48 9.53
N ILE A 545 -21.01 16.43 8.70
CA ILE A 545 -21.77 16.87 7.52
C ILE A 545 -22.06 15.69 6.60
N LEU A 546 -21.07 14.84 6.31
CA LEU A 546 -21.24 13.70 5.41
C LEU A 546 -22.27 12.70 5.97
N MET A 547 -22.20 12.40 7.28
CA MET A 547 -23.13 11.49 7.95
C MET A 547 -24.57 12.05 8.06
N GLU A 548 -24.71 13.36 8.33
CA GLU A 548 -26.02 13.99 8.50
C GLU A 548 -26.79 14.18 7.18
N THR A 549 -26.06 14.49 6.11
CA THR A 549 -26.63 14.85 4.81
C THR A 549 -26.87 13.67 3.88
N GLY A 550 -26.31 12.50 4.21
CA GLY A 550 -26.52 11.28 3.43
C GLY A 550 -28.00 10.91 3.28
N LYS A 551 -28.30 10.14 2.24
CA LYS A 551 -29.65 9.66 1.96
C LYS A 551 -29.88 8.32 2.66
N PRO A 552 -30.98 8.12 3.41
CA PRO A 552 -31.32 6.81 3.98
C PRO A 552 -31.35 5.73 2.89
N ALA A 553 -30.81 4.55 3.20
CA ALA A 553 -30.72 3.45 2.25
C ALA A 553 -31.01 2.10 2.94
N PRO A 554 -31.80 1.20 2.30
CA PRO A 554 -32.08 -0.12 2.85
C PRO A 554 -30.84 -0.89 3.27
N GLY A 555 -30.91 -1.52 4.44
CA GLY A 555 -29.80 -2.26 5.04
C GLY A 555 -28.88 -1.39 5.88
N LEU A 556 -28.65 -0.11 5.54
CA LEU A 556 -27.78 0.77 6.33
C LEU A 556 -28.43 1.24 7.64
N GLU A 557 -29.74 1.48 7.63
CA GLU A 557 -30.52 2.03 8.75
C GLU A 557 -30.35 1.27 10.07
N THR A 558 -30.06 -0.02 10.01
CA THR A 558 -29.88 -0.90 11.18
C THR A 558 -28.46 -1.46 11.31
N THR A 559 -27.53 -1.04 10.46
CA THR A 559 -26.19 -1.64 10.38
C THR A 559 -25.06 -0.60 10.32
N THR A 560 -25.37 0.69 10.28
CA THR A 560 -24.36 1.78 10.30
C THR A 560 -24.84 2.91 11.22
N VAL A 561 -23.93 3.74 11.71
CA VAL A 561 -24.23 4.84 12.64
C VAL A 561 -25.21 5.84 12.02
N SER A 562 -24.98 6.27 10.78
CA SER A 562 -25.83 7.27 10.11
C SER A 562 -27.09 6.69 9.49
N GLY A 563 -27.10 5.39 9.20
CA GLY A 563 -28.17 4.75 8.43
C GLY A 563 -28.27 5.20 6.97
N ARG A 564 -27.23 5.87 6.44
CA ARG A 564 -27.30 6.66 5.21
C ARG A 564 -26.17 6.34 4.24
N ARG A 565 -26.48 6.51 2.96
CA ARG A 565 -25.53 6.49 1.85
C ARG A 565 -25.15 7.92 1.45
N LEU A 566 -23.87 8.17 1.23
CA LEU A 566 -23.25 9.46 0.86
C LEU A 566 -24.04 10.23 -0.20
N ASP A 567 -24.35 11.51 0.05
CA ASP A 567 -24.93 12.43 -0.94
C ASP A 567 -24.06 13.68 -1.07
N ALA A 568 -23.31 13.77 -2.17
CA ALA A 568 -22.31 14.81 -2.38
C ALA A 568 -22.95 16.21 -2.52
N LEU A 569 -24.10 16.30 -3.20
CA LEU A 569 -24.78 17.57 -3.37
C LEU A 569 -25.32 18.10 -2.04
N ALA A 570 -25.93 17.24 -1.23
CA ALA A 570 -26.45 17.61 0.07
C ALA A 570 -25.32 18.05 1.02
N ALA A 571 -24.20 17.32 1.04
CA ALA A 571 -23.01 17.67 1.80
C ALA A 571 -22.47 19.06 1.41
N MET A 572 -22.30 19.33 0.12
CA MET A 572 -21.78 20.62 -0.37
C MET A 572 -22.71 21.79 -0.08
N LYS A 573 -24.03 21.61 -0.21
CA LYS A 573 -25.01 22.63 0.20
C LYS A 573 -24.94 22.94 1.70
N LYS A 574 -24.71 21.90 2.52
CA LYS A 574 -24.57 22.06 3.96
C LYS A 574 -23.27 22.77 4.32
N ALA A 575 -22.15 22.41 3.69
CA ALA A 575 -20.83 23.00 3.91
C ALA A 575 -20.80 24.50 3.58
N THR A 576 -21.37 24.89 2.44
CA THR A 576 -21.43 26.29 1.96
C THR A 576 -22.36 27.18 2.77
N SER A 577 -23.27 26.59 3.57
CA SER A 577 -24.17 27.30 4.48
C SER A 577 -23.82 27.10 5.96
N TRP A 578 -22.72 26.41 6.26
CA TRP A 578 -22.35 26.05 7.63
C TRP A 578 -21.91 27.28 8.43
N THR A 579 -22.48 27.41 9.63
CA THR A 579 -22.01 28.33 10.67
C THR A 579 -21.56 27.47 11.83
N SER A 580 -20.28 27.56 12.21
CA SER A 580 -19.66 26.70 13.23
C SER A 580 -20.51 26.67 14.50
N LYS A 581 -21.02 25.49 14.88
CA LYS A 581 -21.69 25.30 16.17
C LYS A 581 -20.69 24.70 17.16
N LEU A 582 -20.58 25.33 18.33
CA LEU A 582 -19.93 24.73 19.48
C LEU A 582 -20.59 23.37 19.79
N TRP A 583 -19.75 22.33 19.89
CA TRP A 583 -20.13 20.93 19.97
C TRP A 583 -20.99 20.59 21.19
N THR A 584 -21.98 19.71 21.02
CA THR A 584 -22.60 18.89 22.08
C THR A 584 -22.69 17.47 21.54
N ALA A 585 -21.94 16.55 22.14
CA ALA A 585 -21.83 15.15 21.75
C ALA A 585 -23.22 14.46 21.71
N LEU A 586 -23.44 13.61 20.70
CA LEU A 586 -24.60 12.72 20.54
C LEU A 586 -24.32 11.33 21.12
#